data_AF-A0A4R0NGS7-F1
#
_entry.id   AF-A0A4R0NGS7-F1
#
_cell.length_a   1.000
_cell.length_b   1.000
_cell.length_c   1.000
_cell.angle_alpha   90.00
_cell.angle_beta   90.00
_cell.angle_gamma   90.00
#
_symmetry.space_group_name_H-M   'P 1'
#
loop_
_entity.id
_entity.type
_entity.pdbx_description
1 polymer ?
#
loop_
_entity_poly.entity_id
_entity_poly.type
_entity_poly.pdbx_seq_one_letter_code
_entity_poly.pdbx_strand_id
1 'polypeptide(L)'
;MINGEFYSTTTIYGYVKKEAVLVSYKSLMAILNSKLCWWYLMNTGTVLANGYFRYKPNYINPFPFPIITKEASETLNKLVNEIYTSRQNKANSNVPQLEKKIDFIVYKLYNLTLEEIELINNK
;
A
#
# COMPACT_ATOMS: atom_id res chain seq x y z
N MET A 1 8.69 16.50 -10.13
CA MET A 1 9.62 15.56 -10.78
C MET A 1 10.96 16.27 -10.85
N ILE A 2 11.93 15.89 -10.03
CA ILE A 2 13.23 16.55 -9.93
C ILE A 2 14.29 15.45 -10.12
N ASN A 3 15.18 15.65 -11.10
CA ASN A 3 16.38 14.88 -11.39
C ASN A 3 16.22 13.43 -11.91
N GLY A 4 15.70 13.24 -13.12
CA GLY A 4 16.13 12.23 -14.13
C GLY A 4 16.61 10.80 -13.77
N GLU A 5 16.44 10.30 -12.55
CA GLU A 5 17.06 9.07 -12.04
C GLU A 5 16.14 7.85 -12.07
N PHE A 6 14.87 8.01 -12.46
CA PHE A 6 13.89 6.93 -12.48
C PHE A 6 13.27 6.76 -13.86
N TYR A 7 13.79 5.81 -14.65
CA TYR A 7 13.15 5.34 -15.88
C TYR A 7 12.16 4.23 -15.52
N SER A 8 10.88 4.58 -15.36
CA SER A 8 9.79 3.59 -15.30
C SER A 8 9.25 3.35 -16.71
N THR A 9 9.11 2.08 -17.12
CA THR A 9 8.45 1.73 -18.39
C THR A 9 7.00 2.20 -18.38
N THR A 10 6.32 2.21 -19.54
CA THR A 10 4.92 2.65 -19.72
C THR A 10 3.86 1.90 -18.87
N THR A 11 4.28 0.95 -18.06
CA THR A 11 3.44 0.09 -17.20
C THR A 11 3.80 0.20 -15.72
N ILE A 12 4.85 0.96 -15.37
CA ILE A 12 5.29 1.18 -13.99
C ILE A 12 4.94 2.62 -13.62
N TYR A 13 4.14 2.78 -12.57
CA TYR A 13 3.75 4.10 -12.07
C TYR A 13 4.49 4.39 -10.77
N GLY A 14 5.26 5.48 -10.75
CA GLY A 14 5.85 6.05 -9.54
C GLY A 14 4.96 7.17 -8.99
N TYR A 15 4.88 7.29 -7.66
CA TYR A 15 4.20 8.41 -7.02
C TYR A 15 5.24 9.44 -6.57
N VAL A 16 5.10 10.68 -7.03
CA VAL A 16 5.89 11.81 -6.55
C VAL A 16 5.08 12.53 -5.49
N LYS A 17 5.58 12.53 -4.25
CA LYS A 17 4.94 13.22 -3.13
C LYS A 17 5.15 14.74 -3.28
N LYS A 18 4.11 15.55 -3.06
CA LYS A 18 4.26 17.00 -2.88
C LYS A 18 5.02 17.28 -1.57
N GLU A 19 5.89 18.29 -1.55
CA GLU A 19 6.71 18.61 -0.37
C GLU A 19 5.88 18.86 0.91
N ALA A 20 4.67 19.41 0.76
CA ALA A 20 3.74 19.69 1.87
C ALA A 20 3.17 18.43 2.55
N VAL A 21 3.24 17.25 1.94
CA VAL A 21 2.75 16.01 2.56
C VAL A 21 3.86 15.50 3.48
N LEU A 22 3.66 15.50 4.79
CA LEU A 22 4.70 15.08 5.76
C LEU A 22 4.86 13.55 5.88
N VAL A 23 3.98 12.78 5.25
CA VAL A 23 4.01 11.31 5.25
C VAL A 23 5.28 10.78 4.56
N SER A 24 5.88 9.72 5.11
CA SER A 24 7.04 9.07 4.51
C SER A 24 6.65 8.21 3.29
N TYR A 25 7.59 8.03 2.34
CA TYR A 25 7.39 7.12 1.21
C TYR A 25 7.12 5.67 1.65
N LYS A 26 7.74 5.23 2.75
CA LYS A 26 7.55 3.88 3.29
C LYS A 26 6.14 3.70 3.87
N SER A 27 5.57 4.71 4.53
CA SER A 27 4.17 4.65 4.99
C SER A 27 3.20 4.59 3.81
N LEU A 28 3.43 5.37 2.75
CA LEU A 28 2.63 5.29 1.53
C LEU A 28 2.76 3.91 0.86
N MET A 29 3.98 3.38 0.76
CA MET A 29 4.24 2.05 0.23
C MET A 29 3.50 0.97 1.03
N ALA A 30 3.49 1.07 2.36
CA ALA A 30 2.78 0.13 3.22
C ALA A 30 1.27 0.14 2.96
N ILE A 31 0.66 1.33 2.83
CA ILE A 31 -0.77 1.45 2.52
C ILE A 31 -1.09 0.91 1.14
N LEU A 32 -0.30 1.25 0.13
CA LEU A 32 -0.53 0.82 -1.25
C LEU A 32 -0.36 -0.68 -1.46
N ASN A 33 0.49 -1.33 -0.65
CA ASN A 33 0.69 -2.78 -0.68
C ASN A 33 -0.24 -3.55 0.28
N SER A 34 -1.12 -2.86 1.01
CA SER A 34 -2.05 -3.51 1.94
C SER A 34 -3.17 -4.25 1.21
N LYS A 35 -3.75 -5.24 1.90
CA LYS A 35 -4.95 -5.94 1.44
C LYS A 35 -6.13 -5.00 1.16
N LEU A 36 -6.29 -3.93 1.94
CA LEU A 36 -7.35 -2.95 1.71
C LEU A 36 -7.22 -2.27 0.34
N CYS A 37 -6.00 -1.84 -0.01
CA CYS A 37 -5.73 -1.23 -1.31
C CYS A 37 -6.00 -2.23 -2.45
N TRP A 38 -5.55 -3.48 -2.29
CA TRP A 38 -5.83 -4.54 -3.25
C TRP A 38 -7.34 -4.79 -3.42
N TRP A 39 -8.06 -4.96 -2.32
CA TRP A 39 -9.51 -5.15 -2.32
C TRP A 39 -10.24 -4.00 -3.02
N TYR A 40 -9.83 -2.75 -2.73
CA TYR A 40 -10.37 -1.57 -3.39
C TYR A 40 -10.14 -1.63 -4.90
N LEU A 41 -8.90 -1.87 -5.33
CA LEU A 41 -8.54 -1.98 -6.75
C LEU A 41 -9.32 -3.09 -7.48
N MET A 42 -9.54 -4.23 -6.84
CA MET A 42 -10.36 -5.32 -7.41
C MET A 42 -11.83 -4.94 -7.53
N ASN A 43 -12.35 -4.12 -6.60
CA ASN A 43 -13.76 -3.75 -6.56
C ASN A 43 -14.08 -2.51 -7.42
N THR A 44 -13.13 -1.59 -7.59
CA THR A 44 -13.30 -0.35 -8.37
C THR A 44 -12.67 -0.43 -9.77
N GLY A 45 -11.71 -1.33 -9.96
CA GLY A 45 -11.13 -1.58 -11.27
C GLY A 45 -12.15 -2.29 -12.15
N THR A 46 -12.44 -1.72 -13.32
CA THR A 46 -13.21 -2.44 -14.34
C THR A 46 -12.39 -3.65 -14.76
N VAL A 47 -12.88 -4.85 -14.47
CA VAL A 47 -12.33 -6.10 -15.00
C VAL A 47 -12.45 -6.01 -16.52
N LEU A 48 -11.37 -5.61 -17.19
CA LEU A 48 -11.27 -5.80 -18.62
C LEU A 48 -11.36 -7.32 -18.83
N ALA A 49 -12.35 -7.75 -19.62
CA ALA A 49 -12.53 -9.14 -20.01
C ALA A 49 -11.15 -9.77 -20.33
N ASN A 50 -10.91 -10.95 -19.77
CA ASN A 50 -9.67 -11.77 -19.83
C ASN A 50 -8.67 -11.67 -18.67
N GLY A 51 -9.02 -11.12 -17.50
CA GLY A 51 -8.27 -11.36 -16.25
C GLY A 51 -6.92 -10.63 -16.11
N TYR A 52 -6.64 -9.63 -16.95
CA TYR A 52 -5.44 -8.78 -16.83
C TYR A 52 -5.80 -7.42 -16.21
N PHE A 53 -5.27 -7.13 -15.02
CA PHE A 53 -5.41 -5.83 -14.36
C PHE A 53 -4.46 -4.80 -14.97
N ARG A 54 -5.00 -3.79 -15.65
CA ARG A 54 -4.22 -2.65 -16.12
C ARG A 54 -4.22 -1.57 -15.03
N TYR A 55 -3.12 -1.44 -14.30
CA TYR A 55 -2.87 -0.28 -13.44
C TYR A 55 -3.00 0.98 -14.32
N LYS A 56 -4.06 1.77 -14.12
CA LYS A 56 -4.20 3.11 -14.69
C LYS A 56 -4.30 4.09 -13.52
N PRO A 57 -3.61 5.25 -13.57
CA PRO A 57 -3.65 6.25 -12.49
C PRO A 57 -5.07 6.65 -12.09
N ASN A 58 -6.01 6.62 -13.04
CA ASN A 58 -7.42 6.93 -12.82
C ASN A 58 -8.12 6.03 -11.80
N TYR A 59 -7.64 4.80 -11.56
CA TYR A 59 -8.22 3.91 -10.55
C TYR A 59 -7.70 4.17 -9.13
N ILE A 60 -6.56 4.85 -9.00
CA ILE A 60 -5.90 5.13 -7.71
C ILE A 60 -6.20 6.55 -7.23
N ASN A 61 -6.44 7.49 -8.14
CA ASN A 61 -6.90 8.84 -7.80
C ASN A 61 -8.13 8.88 -6.88
N PRO A 62 -9.17 8.02 -7.02
CA PRO A 62 -10.30 8.02 -6.10
C PRO A 62 -10.02 7.29 -4.78
N PHE A 63 -8.89 6.58 -4.63
CA PHE A 63 -8.56 5.90 -3.38
C PHE A 63 -8.31 6.94 -2.27
N PRO A 64 -9.14 6.99 -1.21
CA PRO A 64 -9.02 8.02 -0.20
C PRO A 64 -7.78 7.75 0.65
N PHE A 65 -6.75 8.58 0.54
CA PHE A 65 -5.59 8.45 1.42
C PHE A 65 -5.99 8.83 2.85
N PRO A 66 -5.65 7.99 3.86
CA PRO A 66 -6.05 8.24 5.22
C PRO A 66 -5.16 9.32 5.83
N ILE A 67 -5.64 9.96 6.89
CA ILE A 67 -4.80 10.82 7.71
C ILE A 67 -3.90 9.90 8.55
N ILE A 68 -2.60 9.91 8.26
CA ILE A 68 -1.63 9.08 8.97
C ILE A 68 -1.07 9.89 10.12
N THR A 69 -1.30 9.43 11.35
CA THR A 69 -0.69 10.03 12.55
C THR A 69 0.82 9.80 12.55
N LYS A 70 1.57 10.64 13.26
CA LYS A 70 3.02 10.49 13.39
C LYS A 70 3.41 9.10 13.91
N GLU A 71 2.70 8.64 14.95
CA GLU A 71 2.89 7.31 15.55
C GLU A 71 2.63 6.17 14.56
N ALA A 72 1.54 6.25 13.80
CA ALA A 72 1.25 5.25 12.76
C ALA A 72 2.32 5.27 11.68
N SER A 73 2.81 6.45 11.27
CA SER A 73 3.88 6.56 10.28
C SER A 73 5.18 5.92 10.79
N GLU A 74 5.59 6.20 12.02
CA GLU A 74 6.78 5.60 12.66
C GLU A 74 6.67 4.08 12.74
N THR A 75 5.51 3.57 13.15
CA THR A 75 5.24 2.14 13.23
C THR A 75 5.30 1.47 11.86
N LEU A 76 4.64 2.05 10.85
CA LEU A 76 4.68 1.54 9.46
C LEU A 76 6.10 1.58 8.90
N ASN A 77 6.86 2.65 9.15
CA ASN A 77 8.26 2.75 8.73
C ASN A 77 9.11 1.62 9.30
N LYS A 78 8.93 1.32 10.59
CA LYS A 78 9.64 0.24 11.27
C LYS A 78 9.31 -1.13 10.65
N LEU A 79 8.02 -1.43 10.47
CA LEU A 79 7.58 -2.70 9.87
C LEU A 79 8.10 -2.88 8.43
N VAL A 80 8.05 -1.82 7.62
CA VAL A 80 8.60 -1.86 6.25
C VAL A 80 10.11 -2.09 6.25
N ASN A 81 10.86 -1.47 7.18
CA ASN A 81 12.30 -1.72 7.33
C ASN A 81 12.59 -3.17 7.76
N GLU A 82 11.79 -3.73 8.66
CA GLU A 82 11.92 -5.13 9.09
C GLU A 82 11.70 -6.06 7.90
N ILE A 83 10.64 -5.84 7.10
CA ILE A 83 10.38 -6.62 5.88
C ILE A 83 11.55 -6.50 4.89
N TYR A 84 12.04 -5.28 4.65
CA TYR A 84 13.17 -5.05 3.76
C TYR A 84 14.41 -5.83 4.21
N THR A 85 14.74 -5.77 5.50
CA THR A 85 15.89 -6.46 6.09
C THR A 85 15.71 -7.99 6.02
N SER A 86 14.52 -8.50 6.33
CA SER A 86 14.21 -9.93 6.20
C SER A 86 14.39 -10.44 4.77
N ARG A 87 13.94 -9.67 3.77
CA ARG A 87 14.09 -10.01 2.35
C ARG A 87 15.55 -10.00 1.90
N GLN A 88 16.34 -9.03 2.36
CA GLN A 88 17.79 -8.97 2.08
C GLN A 88 18.54 -10.19 2.65
N ASN A 89 18.18 -10.60 3.87
CA ASN A 89 18.81 -11.74 4.55
C ASN A 89 18.26 -13.11 4.11
N LYS A 90 17.36 -13.15 3.11
CA LYS A 90 16.63 -14.36 2.67
C LYS A 90 15.85 -15.08 3.79
N ALA A 91 15.58 -14.37 4.89
CA ALA A 91 14.86 -14.87 6.06
C ALA A 91 13.36 -14.50 5.97
N ASN A 92 12.70 -15.02 4.94
CA ASN A 92 11.34 -14.61 4.55
C ASN A 92 10.21 -15.21 5.41
N SER A 93 10.52 -16.10 6.34
CA SER A 93 9.52 -16.78 7.18
C SER A 93 8.65 -15.83 8.01
N ASN A 94 9.19 -14.69 8.43
CA ASN A 94 8.47 -13.71 9.25
C ASN A 94 7.71 -12.64 8.44
N VAL A 95 7.99 -12.52 7.13
CA VAL A 95 7.40 -11.48 6.27
C VAL A 95 5.88 -11.52 6.26
N PRO A 96 5.21 -12.69 6.14
CA PRO A 96 3.74 -12.74 6.16
C PRO A 96 3.11 -12.22 7.46
N GLN A 97 3.79 -12.38 8.59
CA GLN A 97 3.31 -11.85 9.88
C GLN A 97 3.45 -10.33 9.96
N LEU A 98 4.54 -9.78 9.42
CA LEU A 98 4.77 -8.34 9.35
C LEU A 98 3.77 -7.67 8.39
N GLU A 99 3.48 -8.29 7.25
CA GLU A 99 2.47 -7.82 6.30
C GLU A 99 1.07 -7.79 6.94
N LYS A 100 0.68 -8.83 7.70
CA LYS A 100 -0.58 -8.82 8.46
C LYS A 100 -0.66 -7.69 9.49
N LYS A 101 0.45 -7.35 10.15
CA LYS A 101 0.50 -6.20 11.08
C LYS A 101 0.29 -4.88 10.36
N ILE A 102 0.89 -4.73 9.17
CA ILE A 102 0.66 -3.56 8.31
C ILE A 102 -0.81 -3.48 7.94
N ASP A 103 -1.42 -4.57 7.47
CA ASP A 103 -2.85 -4.61 7.10
C ASP A 103 -3.74 -4.15 8.26
N PHE A 104 -3.49 -4.64 9.47
CA PHE A 104 -4.26 -4.26 10.65
C PHE A 104 -4.13 -2.76 10.99
N ILE A 105 -2.93 -2.19 10.89
CA ILE A 105 -2.72 -0.75 11.07
C ILE A 105 -3.48 0.02 9.99
N VAL A 106 -3.44 -0.45 8.75
CA VAL A 106 -4.18 0.17 7.64
C VAL A 106 -5.68 0.12 7.92
N TYR A 107 -6.25 -1.01 8.31
CA TYR A 107 -7.68 -1.09 8.65
C TYR A 107 -8.08 -0.09 9.75
N LYS A 108 -7.24 0.08 10.77
CA LYS A 108 -7.45 1.10 11.81
C LYS A 108 -7.39 2.53 11.27
N LEU A 109 -6.48 2.84 10.35
CA LEU A 109 -6.38 4.18 9.74
C LEU A 109 -7.64 4.56 8.94
N TYR A 110 -8.39 3.56 8.46
CA TYR A 110 -9.65 3.75 7.75
C TYR A 110 -10.89 3.54 8.64
N ASN A 111 -10.70 3.30 9.95
CA ASN A 111 -11.77 3.01 10.91
C ASN A 111 -12.71 1.88 10.46
N LEU A 112 -12.16 0.83 9.85
CA LEU A 112 -12.95 -0.31 9.40
C LEU A 112 -13.49 -1.12 10.58
N THR A 113 -14.73 -1.57 10.43
CA THR A 113 -15.39 -2.51 11.34
C THR A 113 -14.87 -3.94 11.15
N LEU A 114 -15.12 -4.81 12.12
CA LEU A 114 -14.73 -6.21 12.03
C LEU A 114 -15.38 -6.91 10.83
N GLU A 115 -16.64 -6.60 10.55
CA GLU A 115 -17.42 -7.12 9.43
C GLU A 115 -16.77 -6.75 8.08
N GLU A 116 -16.35 -5.50 7.92
CA GLU A 116 -15.64 -5.05 6.72
C GLU A 116 -14.26 -5.71 6.57
N ILE A 117 -13.53 -5.87 7.68
CA ILE A 117 -12.23 -6.54 7.69
C ILE A 117 -12.37 -8.01 7.29
N GLU A 118 -13.41 -8.71 7.77
CA GLU A 118 -13.70 -10.08 7.35
C GLU A 118 -14.01 -10.15 5.85
N LEU A 119 -14.84 -9.22 5.34
CA LEU A 119 -15.16 -9.15 3.93
C LEU A 119 -13.92 -8.93 3.04
N ILE A 120 -12.96 -8.12 3.51
CA ILE A 120 -11.70 -7.90 2.81
C ILE A 120 -10.81 -9.14 2.85
N ASN A 121 -10.75 -9.85 3.99
CA ASN A 121 -9.90 -11.03 4.14
C ASN A 121 -10.43 -12.30 3.46
N ASN A 122 -11.73 -12.37 3.20
CA ASN A 122 -12.40 -13.50 2.56
C ASN A 122 -12.40 -13.42 1.02
N LYS A 123 -11.87 -12.34 0.43
CA LYS A 123 -11.63 -12.17 -1.01
C LYS A 123 -10.16 -12.42 -1.34
#